data_AF-A0A928IH72-F1
#
_entry.id   AF-A0A928IH72-F1
#
_cell.length_a   1.000
_cell.length_b   1.000
_cell.length_c   1.000
_cell.angle_alpha   90.00
_cell.angle_beta   90.00
_cell.angle_gamma   90.00
#
_symmetry.space_group_name_H-M   'P 1'
#
loop_
_entity.id
_entity.type
_entity.pdbx_description
1 polymer ?
#
loop_
_entity_poly.entity_id
_entity_poly.type
_entity_poly.pdbx_seq_one_letter_code
_entity_poly.pdbx_strand_id
1 'polypeptide(L)'
;MDFIIVEDTDIVAINRGKKENESCGIVYCDKYGQLHSIDFEACSSNFNSEHNRASNFCVGERKIDEFYFVFYTSGIRTKVVFKKHYVTNLFRYHLLKGEKKERFHSLQKLICETKYITYDLS
;
A
#
# COMPACT_ATOMS: atom_id res chain seq x y z
N MET A 1 -7.16 -16.40 -6.63
CA MET A 1 -7.13 -15.61 -5.38
C MET A 1 -7.82 -14.31 -5.67
N ASP A 2 -8.85 -13.99 -4.89
CA ASP A 2 -9.59 -12.74 -5.05
C ASP A 2 -8.88 -11.61 -4.31
N PHE A 3 -8.84 -10.43 -4.93
CA PHE A 3 -8.21 -9.24 -4.38
C PHE A 3 -9.18 -8.06 -4.41
N ILE A 4 -9.12 -7.21 -3.39
CA ILE A 4 -9.62 -5.85 -3.51
C ILE A 4 -8.61 -5.08 -4.34
N ILE A 5 -9.01 -4.60 -5.52
CA ILE A 5 -8.13 -3.81 -6.41
C ILE A 5 -8.30 -2.33 -6.08
N VAL A 6 -7.19 -1.66 -5.73
CA VAL A 6 -7.13 -0.23 -5.46
C VAL A 6 -6.16 0.41 -6.44
N GLU A 7 -6.55 1.50 -7.10
CA GLU A 7 -5.61 2.25 -7.93
C GLU A 7 -4.77 3.19 -7.07
N ASP A 8 -3.51 3.41 -7.45
CA ASP A 8 -2.62 4.31 -6.71
C ASP A 8 -3.16 5.75 -6.60
N THR A 9 -3.99 6.16 -7.56
CA THR A 9 -4.67 7.47 -7.56
C THR A 9 -5.84 7.58 -6.58
N ASP A 10 -6.26 6.47 -5.98
CA ASP A 10 -7.29 6.45 -4.94
C ASP A 10 -6.68 6.51 -3.54
N ILE A 11 -5.35 6.43 -3.42
CA ILE A 11 -4.62 6.66 -2.17
C ILE A 11 -4.62 8.15 -1.84
N VAL A 12 -5.18 8.47 -0.68
CA VAL A 12 -5.32 9.86 -0.20
C VAL A 12 -4.32 10.20 0.90
N ALA A 13 -3.85 9.22 1.67
CA ALA A 13 -2.87 9.46 2.73
C ALA A 13 -2.07 8.20 3.11
N ILE A 14 -0.93 8.43 3.77
CA ILE A 14 -0.18 7.44 4.54
C ILE A 14 -0.20 7.90 5.99
N ASN A 15 -0.74 7.05 6.87
CA ASN A 15 -0.60 7.26 8.30
C ASN A 15 0.76 6.73 8.74
N ARG A 16 1.58 7.59 9.34
CA ARG A 16 2.93 7.26 9.82
C ARG A 16 2.96 6.88 11.31
N GLY A 17 1.80 6.87 11.96
CA GLY A 17 1.69 6.78 13.41
C GLY A 17 2.12 8.07 14.12
N LYS A 18 1.42 8.45 15.19
CA LYS A 18 1.87 9.46 16.16
C LYS A 18 1.67 8.90 17.58
N LYS A 19 2.28 9.51 18.60
CA LYS A 19 2.22 9.10 20.02
C LYS A 19 0.81 8.82 20.57
N GLU A 20 -0.24 9.35 19.94
CA GLU A 20 -1.63 9.23 20.37
C GLU A 20 -2.45 8.22 19.52
N ASN A 21 -1.91 7.75 18.40
CA ASN A 21 -2.50 6.74 17.53
C ASN A 21 -1.39 6.03 16.74
N GLU A 22 -1.00 4.83 17.21
CA GLU A 22 0.20 4.10 16.74
C GLU A 22 0.01 3.41 15.38
N SER A 23 -1.22 3.37 14.85
CA SER A 23 -1.50 2.65 13.61
C SER A 23 -0.80 3.28 12.40
N CYS A 24 0.06 2.51 11.75
CA CYS A 24 0.66 2.86 10.46
C CYS A 24 -0.15 2.22 9.33
N GLY A 25 -0.33 2.92 8.21
CA GLY A 25 -1.13 2.35 7.12
C GLY A 25 -1.36 3.25 5.92
N ILE A 26 -2.07 2.70 4.93
CA ILE A 26 -2.52 3.41 3.72
C ILE A 26 -3.99 3.73 3.85
N VAL A 27 -4.38 4.99 3.60
CA VAL A 27 -5.79 5.38 3.50
C VAL A 27 -6.13 5.57 2.02
N TYR A 28 -7.20 4.93 1.57
CA TYR A 28 -7.70 5.06 0.20
C TYR A 28 -9.20 5.31 0.18
N CYS A 29 -9.67 5.90 -0.92
CA CYS A 29 -11.07 6.21 -1.15
C CYS A 29 -11.65 5.26 -2.21
N ASP A 30 -12.74 4.57 -1.91
CA ASP A 30 -13.38 3.68 -2.88
C ASP A 30 -14.20 4.44 -3.94
N LYS A 31 -14.76 3.69 -4.89
CA LYS A 31 -15.61 4.25 -5.97
C LYS A 31 -16.91 4.92 -5.48
N TYR A 32 -17.31 4.67 -4.24
CA TYR A 32 -18.48 5.27 -3.60
C TYR A 32 -18.12 6.47 -2.72
N GLY A 33 -16.84 6.86 -2.66
CA GLY A 33 -16.37 7.96 -1.84
C GLY A 33 -16.13 7.58 -0.37
N GLN A 34 -16.15 6.29 -0.02
CA GLN A 34 -15.90 5.84 1.35
C GLN A 34 -14.40 5.65 1.59
N LEU A 35 -13.94 6.07 2.76
CA LEU A 35 -12.55 5.91 3.17
C LEU A 35 -12.33 4.55 3.82
N HIS A 36 -11.26 3.89 3.40
CA HIS A 36 -10.79 2.60 3.91
C HIS A 36 -9.32 2.69 4.31
N SER A 37 -8.88 1.78 5.18
CA SER A 37 -7.51 1.74 5.66
C SER A 37 -6.88 0.35 5.48
N ILE A 38 -5.64 0.32 5.01
CA ILE A 38 -4.76 -0.84 5.05
C ILE A 38 -3.88 -0.67 6.29
N ASP A 39 -4.14 -1.46 7.33
CA ASP A 39 -3.37 -1.47 8.57
C ASP A 39 -2.09 -2.31 8.42
N PHE A 40 -0.92 -1.68 8.61
CA PHE A 40 0.37 -2.36 8.44
C PHE A 40 0.69 -3.37 9.53
N GLU A 41 0.24 -3.17 10.76
CA GLU A 41 0.47 -4.12 11.84
C GLU A 41 -0.33 -5.41 11.61
N ALA A 42 -1.60 -5.27 11.22
CA ALA A 42 -2.44 -6.39 10.83
C ALA A 42 -1.87 -7.11 9.60
N CYS A 43 -1.43 -6.35 8.59
CA CYS A 43 -0.82 -6.92 7.39
C CYS A 43 0.46 -7.70 7.71
N SER A 44 1.32 -7.17 8.58
CA SER A 44 2.54 -7.86 8.99
C SER A 44 2.25 -9.15 9.74
N SER A 45 1.30 -9.11 10.68
CA SER A 45 0.88 -10.30 11.43
C SER A 45 0.34 -11.40 10.51
N ASN A 46 -0.48 -11.03 9.52
CA ASN A 46 -1.01 -11.96 8.54
C ASN A 46 0.06 -12.49 7.57
N PHE A 47 0.98 -11.63 7.13
CA PHE A 47 2.06 -12.07 6.27
C PHE A 47 2.94 -13.13 6.96
N ASN A 48 3.29 -12.92 8.23
CA ASN A 48 4.11 -13.84 9.02
C ASN A 48 3.40 -15.16 9.32
N SER A 49 2.08 -15.15 9.51
CA SER A 49 1.32 -16.39 9.75
C SER A 49 1.25 -17.27 8.50
N GLU A 50 1.22 -16.65 7.32
CA GLU A 50 1.22 -17.36 6.04
C GLU A 50 2.64 -17.73 5.57
N HIS A 51 3.66 -16.96 5.96
CA HIS A 51 5.05 -17.17 5.58
C HIS A 51 5.90 -17.50 6.81
N ASN A 52 6.01 -18.80 7.11
CA ASN A 52 6.96 -19.32 8.09
C ASN A 52 8.38 -18.79 7.76
N ARG A 53 8.89 -17.84 8.56
CA ARG A 53 10.22 -17.15 8.49
C ARG A 53 10.28 -15.81 7.75
N ALA A 54 9.16 -15.16 7.47
CA ALA A 54 9.18 -13.78 7.01
C ALA A 54 9.74 -12.80 8.08
N SER A 55 10.27 -11.66 7.63
CA SER A 55 10.65 -10.57 8.53
C SER A 55 9.41 -10.03 9.23
N ASN A 56 9.48 -9.84 10.55
CA ASN A 56 8.38 -9.37 11.42
C ASN A 56 7.73 -8.03 11.00
N PHE A 57 8.25 -7.35 9.97
CA PHE A 57 7.80 -6.05 9.49
C PHE A 57 7.32 -6.09 8.03
N CYS A 58 7.20 -7.27 7.42
CA CYS A 58 6.78 -7.40 6.03
C CYS A 58 5.26 -7.35 5.92
N VAL A 59 4.72 -6.31 5.28
CA VAL A 59 3.25 -6.11 5.16
C VAL A 59 2.65 -6.75 3.92
N GLY A 60 3.49 -7.36 3.09
CA GLY A 60 3.06 -7.97 1.85
C GLY A 60 4.14 -7.95 0.78
N GLU A 61 3.70 -8.09 -0.45
CA GLU A 61 4.55 -8.31 -1.61
C GLU A 61 4.50 -7.11 -2.56
N ARG A 62 5.56 -6.95 -3.36
CA ARG A 62 5.61 -6.01 -4.47
C ARG A 62 6.18 -6.70 -5.70
N LYS A 63 5.73 -6.27 -6.87
CA LYS A 63 6.30 -6.69 -8.16
C LYS A 63 6.63 -5.45 -8.97
N ILE A 64 7.92 -5.19 -9.15
CA ILE A 64 8.45 -3.97 -9.77
C ILE A 64 8.11 -3.96 -11.25
N ASP A 65 8.30 -5.09 -11.95
CA ASP A 65 8.08 -5.17 -13.39
C ASP A 65 6.63 -4.91 -13.80
N GLU A 66 5.68 -5.27 -12.93
CA GLU A 66 4.25 -5.04 -13.15
C GLU A 66 3.71 -3.81 -12.41
N PHE A 67 4.51 -3.21 -11.52
CA PHE A 67 4.19 -2.07 -10.67
C PHE A 67 2.90 -2.29 -9.86
N TYR A 68 2.93 -3.23 -8.92
CA TYR A 68 1.87 -3.39 -7.91
C TYR A 68 2.41 -3.79 -6.54
N PHE A 69 1.59 -3.59 -5.52
CA PHE A 69 1.75 -4.14 -4.17
C PHE A 69 0.56 -5.02 -3.83
N VAL A 70 0.79 -6.10 -3.09
CA VAL A 70 -0.27 -6.94 -2.49
C VAL A 70 -0.07 -6.89 -0.98
N PHE A 71 -1.04 -6.29 -0.29
CA PHE A 71 -1.08 -6.19 1.16
C PHE A 71 -1.91 -7.32 1.75
N TYR A 72 -1.42 -7.91 2.83
CA TYR A 72 -2.03 -9.05 3.51
C TYR A 72 -3.09 -8.59 4.51
N THR A 73 -4.07 -7.80 4.03
CA THR A 73 -5.21 -7.33 4.83
C THR A 73 -6.06 -8.48 5.34
N SER A 74 -6.74 -8.27 6.48
CA SER A 74 -7.61 -9.30 7.08
C SER A 74 -8.76 -9.69 6.14
N GLY A 75 -9.00 -10.99 6.00
CA GLY A 75 -10.02 -11.53 5.09
C GLY A 75 -9.56 -11.56 3.63
N ILE A 76 -9.79 -10.47 2.89
CA ILE A 76 -9.43 -10.38 1.47
C ILE A 76 -8.19 -9.49 1.32
N ARG A 77 -7.16 -9.99 0.63
CA ARG A 77 -5.93 -9.23 0.36
C ARG A 77 -6.21 -8.03 -0.54
N THR A 78 -5.47 -6.95 -0.33
CA THR A 78 -5.65 -5.70 -1.08
C THR A 78 -4.49 -5.51 -2.05
N LYS A 79 -4.79 -5.37 -3.34
CA LYS A 79 -3.79 -5.15 -4.39
C LYS A 79 -3.83 -3.71 -4.87
N VAL A 80 -2.77 -2.95 -4.59
CA VAL A 80 -2.57 -1.59 -5.10
C VAL A 80 -1.89 -1.66 -6.45
N VAL A 81 -2.52 -1.12 -7.49
CA VAL A 81 -2.03 -1.16 -8.87
C VAL A 81 -1.75 0.24 -9.42
N PHE A 82 -0.65 0.37 -10.16
CA PHE A 82 -0.29 1.62 -10.82
C PHE A 82 -0.68 1.53 -12.30
N LYS A 83 -1.89 1.98 -12.66
CA LYS A 83 -2.40 1.85 -14.04
C LYS A 83 -1.95 2.98 -14.96
N LYS A 84 -2.05 4.22 -14.49
CA LYS A 84 -1.77 5.40 -15.32
C LYS A 84 -0.28 5.59 -15.54
N HIS A 85 0.13 5.83 -16.79
CA HIS A 85 1.53 6.15 -17.11
C HIS A 85 2.00 7.40 -16.38
N TYR A 86 1.16 8.43 -16.30
CA TYR A 86 1.48 9.70 -15.64
C TYR A 86 0.26 10.24 -14.88
N VAL A 87 0.50 10.86 -13.72
CA VAL A 87 -0.55 11.49 -12.89
C VAL A 87 -0.12 12.92 -12.53
N THR A 88 -0.96 13.88 -12.93
CA THR A 88 -0.83 15.29 -12.55
C THR A 88 -1.63 15.58 -11.28
N ASN A 89 -1.19 16.54 -10.47
CA ASN A 89 -1.88 16.91 -9.22
C ASN A 89 -2.98 17.96 -9.40
N LEU A 90 -3.69 17.95 -10.54
CA LEU A 90 -4.51 19.09 -10.96
C LEU A 90 -5.94 19.09 -10.39
N PHE A 91 -6.50 17.95 -9.97
CA PHE A 91 -7.95 17.87 -9.66
C PHE A 91 -8.37 16.92 -8.53
N ARG A 92 -7.47 16.13 -7.93
CA ARG A 92 -7.77 15.25 -6.79
C ARG A 92 -6.59 15.32 -5.82
N TYR A 93 -6.85 15.20 -4.52
CA TYR A 93 -5.84 15.09 -3.48
C TYR A 93 -5.14 13.72 -3.50
N HIS A 94 -4.71 13.25 -4.67
CA HIS A 94 -3.94 12.01 -4.78
C HIS A 94 -2.53 12.25 -4.22
N LEU A 95 -2.12 11.36 -3.33
CA LEU A 95 -0.85 11.47 -2.61
C LEU A 95 0.36 11.36 -3.55
N LEU A 96 0.25 10.55 -4.61
CA LEU A 96 1.33 10.19 -5.51
C LEU A 96 1.15 10.90 -6.87
N LYS A 97 2.23 11.47 -7.41
CA LYS A 97 2.25 12.20 -8.68
C LYS A 97 3.49 11.87 -9.50
N GLY A 98 3.46 12.16 -10.80
CA GLY A 98 4.57 11.89 -11.72
C GLY A 98 4.40 10.58 -12.48
N GLU A 99 5.51 10.03 -12.95
CA GLU A 99 5.51 8.80 -13.75
C GLU A 99 5.17 7.56 -12.92
N LYS A 100 4.62 6.54 -13.57
CA LYS A 100 4.24 5.26 -12.97
C LYS A 100 5.32 4.67 -12.06
N LYS A 101 6.58 4.65 -12.54
CA LYS A 101 7.74 4.14 -11.79
C LYS A 101 8.07 5.01 -10.56
N GLU A 102 8.05 6.33 -10.73
CA GLU A 102 8.31 7.27 -9.63
C GLU A 102 7.27 7.13 -8.52
N ARG A 103 5.99 7.00 -8.89
CA ARG A 103 4.90 6.81 -7.94
C ARG A 103 5.02 5.48 -7.19
N PHE A 104 5.39 4.41 -7.89
CA PHE A 104 5.64 3.10 -7.27
C PHE A 104 6.76 3.18 -6.23
N HIS A 105 7.92 3.74 -6.59
CA HIS A 105 9.03 3.91 -5.65
C HIS A 105 8.70 4.89 -4.52
N SER A 106 7.88 5.90 -4.79
CA SER A 106 7.41 6.83 -3.76
C SER A 106 6.54 6.10 -2.72
N LEU A 107 5.60 5.26 -3.15
CA LEU A 107 4.81 4.45 -2.22
C LEU A 107 5.70 3.48 -1.42
N GLN A 108 6.63 2.80 -2.07
CA GLN A 108 7.61 1.94 -1.39
C GLN A 108 8.38 2.71 -0.30
N LYS A 109 8.89 3.90 -0.63
CA LYS A 109 9.61 4.75 0.31
C LYS A 109 8.72 5.15 1.49
N LEU A 110 7.48 5.56 1.22
CA LEU A 110 6.52 5.94 2.26
C LEU A 110 6.19 4.78 3.21
N ILE A 111 6.11 3.55 2.70
CA ILE A 111 5.98 2.34 3.54
C ILE A 111 7.23 2.18 4.42
N CYS A 112 8.44 2.27 3.84
CA CYS A 112 9.68 2.16 4.60
C CYS A 112 9.85 3.24 5.69
N GLU A 113 9.32 4.45 5.47
CA GLU A 113 9.29 5.52 6.49
C GLU A 113 8.49 5.12 7.75
N THR A 114 7.59 4.13 7.65
CA THR A 114 6.82 3.58 8.77
C THR A 114 7.50 2.38 9.46
N LYS A 115 8.76 2.06 9.11
CA LYS A 115 9.54 0.88 9.55
C LYS A 115 9.07 -0.47 8.98
N TYR A 116 7.99 -0.47 8.20
CA TYR A 116 7.50 -1.66 7.50
C TYR A 116 8.17 -1.82 6.13
N ILE A 117 8.15 -3.05 5.60
CA ILE A 117 8.75 -3.39 4.31
C ILE A 117 7.81 -4.25 3.46
N THR A 118 8.14 -4.43 2.19
CA THR A 118 7.44 -5.35 1.28
C THR A 118 8.44 -6.28 0.61
N TYR A 119 8.06 -7.54 0.44
CA TYR A 119 8.86 -8.57 -0.21
C TYR A 119 8.84 -8.41 -1.73
N ASP A 120 10.00 -8.45 -2.38
CA ASP A 120 10.10 -8.29 -3.83
C ASP A 120 9.90 -9.64 -4.54
N LEU A 121 8.97 -9.70 -5.49
CA LEU A 121 8.67 -10.88 -6.32
C LEU A 121 9.24 -10.77 -7.74
N SER A 122 10.01 -9.73 -8.02
CA SER A 122 10.60 -9.46 -9.34
C SER A 122 11.86 -10.29 -9.57
#